data_AF-A0A967LN14-F1
#
_entry.id   AF-A0A967LN14-F1
#
_cell.length_a   1.000
_cell.length_b   1.000
_cell.length_c   1.000
_cell.angle_alpha   90.00
_cell.angle_beta   90.00
_cell.angle_gamma   90.00
#
_symmetry.space_group_name_H-M   'P 1'
#
loop_
_entity.id
_entity.type
_entity.pdbx_description
1 polymer ?
#
loop_
_entity_poly.entity_id
_entity_poly.type
_entity_poly.pdbx_seq_one_letter_code
_entity_poly.pdbx_strand_id
1 'polypeptide(L)' 'MTRLVLFDIDGTLVNTHGAGSRSVREALLEVYGRTGPIDSYDFHGRTDPQIVRELMRMAGLEDDEIDAGMDT' A
#
# COMPACT_ATOMS: atom_id res chain seq x y z
N MET A 1 20.19 -15.50 -29.10
CA MET A 1 19.47 -14.25 -28.81
C MET A 1 18.80 -14.38 -27.46
N THR A 2 19.03 -13.44 -26.55
CA THR A 2 18.39 -13.44 -25.22
C THR A 2 17.23 -12.46 -25.25
N ARG A 3 16.06 -12.87 -24.73
CA ARG A 3 14.88 -12.01 -24.58
C ARG A 3 14.62 -11.79 -23.09
N LEU A 4 14.33 -10.54 -22.73
CA LEU A 4 13.87 -10.16 -21.40
C LEU A 4 12.37 -9.89 -21.46
N VAL A 5 11.62 -10.55 -20.58
CA VAL A 5 10.18 -10.32 -20.40
C VAL A 5 9.95 -10.12 -18.91
N LEU A 6 9.28 -9.02 -18.56
CA LEU A 6 8.93 -8.68 -17.18
C LEU A 6 7.42 -8.69 -17.06
N PHE A 7 6.92 -9.31 -16.00
CA PHE A 7 5.50 -9.37 -15.68
C PHE A 7 5.26 -8.68 -14.34
N ASP A 8 4.21 -7.87 -14.31
CA ASP A 8 3.57 -7.43 -13.08
C ASP A 8 2.84 -8.61 -12.40
N ILE A 9 2.46 -8.47 -11.12
CA ILE A 9 1.81 -9.54 -10.34
C ILE A 9 0.29 -9.31 -10.26
N ASP A 10 -0.15 -8.27 -9.57
CA ASP A 10 -1.54 -8.07 -9.17
C ASP A 10 -2.42 -7.61 -10.34
N GLY A 11 -3.40 -8.44 -10.71
CA GLY A 11 -4.22 -8.21 -11.89
C GLY A 11 -3.55 -8.60 -13.22
N THR A 12 -2.27 -8.97 -13.19
CA THR A 12 -1.52 -9.48 -14.34
C THR A 12 -1.35 -11.00 -14.29
N LEU A 13 -0.66 -11.52 -13.27
CA LEU A 13 -0.44 -12.97 -13.07
C LEU A 13 -1.48 -13.59 -12.13
N VAL A 14 -1.99 -12.82 -11.17
CA VAL A 14 -2.93 -13.31 -10.15
C VAL A 14 -3.94 -12.24 -9.75
N ASN A 15 -5.17 -12.65 -9.45
CA ASN A 15 -6.17 -11.79 -8.81
C ASN A 15 -6.44 -12.29 -7.38
N THR A 16 -5.98 -11.51 -6.40
CA THR A 16 -6.08 -11.83 -4.97
C THR A 16 -7.40 -11.42 -4.33
N HIS A 17 -8.37 -10.94 -5.11
CA HIS A 17 -9.69 -10.50 -4.65
C HIS A 17 -9.61 -9.54 -3.44
N GLY A 18 -8.72 -8.55 -3.54
CA GLY A 18 -8.53 -7.51 -2.53
C GLY A 18 -7.79 -7.96 -1.26
N ALA A 19 -7.13 -9.12 -1.26
CA ALA A 19 -6.35 -9.56 -0.09
C ALA A 19 -5.25 -8.56 0.27
N GLY A 20 -4.53 -8.01 -0.71
CA GLY A 20 -3.51 -6.98 -0.49
C GLY A 20 -4.07 -5.74 0.22
N SER A 21 -5.18 -5.17 -0.28
CA SER A 21 -5.82 -4.01 0.35
C SER A 21 -6.31 -4.28 1.77
N ARG A 22 -6.80 -5.51 2.05
CA ARG A 22 -7.17 -5.91 3.43
C ARG A 22 -5.94 -6.01 4.33
N SER A 23 -4.86 -6.62 3.87
CA SER A 23 -3.61 -6.72 4.63
C SER A 23 -3.03 -5.34 4.95
N VAL A 24 -3.03 -4.42 3.99
CA VAL A 24 -2.59 -3.04 4.21
C VAL A 24 -3.49 -2.34 5.23
N ARG A 25 -4.82 -2.52 5.18
CA ARG A 25 -5.73 -1.95 6.16
C ARG A 25 -5.37 -2.36 7.59
N GLU A 26 -5.22 -3.66 7.82
CA GLU A 26 -4.92 -4.19 9.15
C GLU A 26 -3.58 -3.64 9.66
N ALA A 27 -2.54 -3.62 8.82
CA ALA A 27 -1.24 -3.06 9.17
C ALA A 27 -1.32 -1.56 9.52
N LEU A 28 -2.08 -0.77 8.76
CA LEU A 28 -2.26 0.66 9.03
C LEU A 28 -3.01 0.91 10.35
N LEU A 29 -4.04 0.10 10.66
CA LEU A 29 -4.73 0.17 11.94
C LEU A 29 -3.81 -0.21 13.11
N GLU A 30 -2.98 -1.24 12.94
CA GLU A 30 -2.04 -1.70 13.96
C GLU A 30 -0.96 -0.65 14.26
N VAL A 31 -0.34 -0.06 13.24
CA VAL A 31 0.80 0.85 13.40
C VAL A 31 0.36 2.28 13.70
N TYR A 32 -0.64 2.80 12.98
CA TYR A 32 -1.02 4.22 13.04
C TYR A 32 -2.37 4.47 13.71
N GLY A 33 -3.15 3.42 13.99
CA GLY A 33 -4.51 3.55 14.54
C GLY A 33 -5.54 4.13 13.57
N ARG A 34 -5.17 4.36 12.30
CA ARG A 34 -6.03 4.95 11.25
C ARG A 34 -5.55 4.52 9.87
N THR A 35 -6.44 4.53 8.88
CA THR A 35 -6.18 3.96 7.54
C THR A 35 -6.22 4.95 6.39
N GLY A 36 -6.58 6.22 6.65
CA GLY A 36 -6.99 7.12 5.57
C GLY A 36 -8.22 6.58 4.81
N PRO A 37 -8.53 7.13 3.62
CA PRO A 37 -9.68 6.74 2.80
C PRO A 37 -9.43 5.44 2.00
N ILE A 38 -8.96 4.39 2.69
CA ILE A 38 -8.51 3.13 2.09
C ILE A 38 -9.59 2.40 1.29
N ASP A 39 -10.87 2.55 1.64
CA ASP A 39 -12.01 1.91 0.96
C ASP A 39 -12.22 2.42 -0.47
N SER A 40 -11.79 3.65 -0.75
CA SER A 40 -11.89 4.28 -2.07
C SER A 40 -10.53 4.49 -2.74
N TYR A 41 -9.45 4.02 -2.12
CA TYR A 41 -8.10 4.24 -2.59
C TYR A 41 -7.75 3.26 -3.71
N ASP A 42 -7.14 3.79 -4.78
CA ASP A 42 -6.69 2.97 -5.90
C ASP A 42 -5.29 2.40 -5.63
N PHE A 43 -5.22 1.09 -5.45
CA PHE A 43 -3.98 0.35 -5.20
C PHE A 43 -3.20 0.02 -6.49
N HIS A 44 -3.83 0.09 -7.67
CA HIS A 44 -3.26 -0.49 -8.87
C HIS A 44 -1.97 0.21 -9.31
N GLY A 45 -0.92 -0.59 -9.56
CA GLY A 45 0.38 -0.12 -10.06
C GLY A 45 1.20 0.71 -9.06
N ARG A 46 0.79 0.75 -7.78
CA ARG A 46 1.50 1.48 -6.72
C ARG A 46 2.35 0.54 -5.90
N THR A 47 3.43 1.07 -5.35
CA THR A 47 4.29 0.35 -4.41
C THR A 47 3.75 0.48 -2.98
N ASP A 48 3.98 -0.52 -2.13
CA ASP A 48 3.50 -0.49 -0.74
C ASP A 48 3.97 0.75 0.03
N PRO A 49 5.25 1.21 -0.05
CA PRO A 49 5.66 2.43 0.64
C PRO A 49 4.93 3.68 0.14
N GLN A 50 4.64 3.75 -1.17
CA GLN A 50 3.84 4.83 -1.73
C GLN A 50 2.40 4.78 -1.19
N ILE A 51 1.81 3.59 -1.13
CA ILE A 51 0.45 3.38 -0.61
C ILE A 51 0.33 3.86 0.83
N VAL A 52 1.26 3.44 1.69
CA VAL A 52 1.25 3.84 3.11
C VAL A 52 1.39 5.36 3.25
N ARG A 53 2.37 5.98 2.57
CA ARG A 53 2.60 7.43 2.66
C ARG A 53 1.39 8.23 2.20
N GLU A 54 0.79 7.87 1.08
CA GLU A 54 -0.37 8.59 0.57
C GLU A 54 -1.58 8.46 1.48
N LEU A 55 -1.90 7.23 1.94
CA LEU A 55 -3.02 7.01 2.86
C LEU A 55 -2.83 7.72 4.19
N MET A 56 -1.62 7.73 4.75
CA MET A 56 -1.34 8.39 6.03
C MET A 56 -1.33 9.91 5.92
N ARG A 57 -0.82 10.48 4.82
CA ARG A 57 -0.96 11.93 4.55
C ARG A 57 -2.44 12.33 4.43
N MET A 58 -3.25 11.55 3.72
CA MET A 58 -4.70 11.77 3.65
C MET A 58 -5.39 11.61 5.01
N ALA A 59 -4.81 10.81 5.91
CA ALA A 59 -5.26 10.66 7.29
C ALA A 59 -4.77 11.80 8.21
N GLY A 60 -3.96 12.74 7.70
CA GLY A 60 -3.42 13.88 8.44
C GLY A 60 -2.21 13.56 9.32
N LEU A 61 -1.33 12.67 8.86
CA LEU A 61 0.02 12.49 9.44
C LEU A 61 1.02 13.32 8.66
N GLU A 62 2.00 13.87 9.38
CA GLU A 62 3.21 14.44 8.80
C GLU A 62 4.23 13.35 8.45
N ASP A 63 5.15 13.63 7.52
CA ASP A 63 6.11 12.65 7.03
C ASP A 63 6.99 12.03 8.13
N ASP A 64 7.36 12.81 9.15
CA ASP A 64 8.14 12.32 10.31
C ASP A 64 7.36 11.28 11.13
N GLU A 65 6.04 11.44 11.27
CA GLU A 65 5.17 10.48 11.98
C GLU A 65 5.01 9.19 11.16
N ILE A 66 4.96 9.31 9.83
CA ILE A 66 4.87 8.17 8.92
C ILE A 66 6.19 7.39 8.95
N ASP A 67 7.32 8.08 8.86
CA ASP A 67 8.64 7.44 8.86
C ASP A 67 8.88 6.66 10.15
N ALA A 68 8.50 7.23 11.30
CA ALA A 68 8.61 6.55 12.59
C ALA A 68 7.83 5.22 12.65
N GLY A 69 6.69 5.11 11.96
CA GLY A 69 5.91 3.87 11.89
C GLY A 69 6.39 2.88 10.81
N MET A 70 7.13 3.35 9.82
CA MET A 70 7.72 2.50 8.77
C MET A 70 9.01 1.78 9.23
N ASP A 71 9.65 2.28 10.28
CA ASP A 71 10.88 1.71 10.86
C ASP A 71 10.62 0.66 11.96
N THR A 72 9.34 0.40 12.30
CA THR A 72 8.90 -0.59 13.30
C THR A 72 8.84 -2.01 12.74
#